data_AF-A0A2N1UKN6-F1
#
_entry.id   AF-A0A2N1UKN6-F1
#
_cell.length_a   1.000
_cell.length_b   1.000
_cell.length_c   1.000
_cell.angle_alpha   90.00
_cell.angle_beta   90.00
_cell.angle_gamma   90.00
#
_symmetry.space_group_name_H-M   'P 1'
#
loop_
_entity.id
_entity.type
_entity.pdbx_description
1 polymer ?
#
loop_
_entity_poly.entity_id
_entity_poly.type
_entity_poly.pdbx_seq_one_letter_code
_entity_poly.pdbx_strand_id
1 'polypeptide(L)' 'MPNISEEEKSHQIKTSFEVDSIYLQALEKLREELTGQGIDIDSGEGRKTFIRAVRKLNKRFI' A
#
# COMPACT_ATOMS: atom_id res chain seq x y z
N MET A 1 -3.89 -19.60 26.85
CA MET A 1 -3.46 -19.25 25.47
C MET A 1 -4.64 -19.51 24.55
N PRO A 2 -5.03 -18.59 23.65
CA PRO A 2 -6.15 -18.86 22.75
C PRO A 2 -5.69 -19.88 21.69
N ASN A 3 -6.31 -21.06 21.70
CA ASN A 3 -6.16 -22.07 20.65
C ASN A 3 -6.99 -21.62 19.44
N ILE A 4 -6.40 -20.75 18.62
CA ILE A 4 -6.99 -20.35 17.33
C ILE A 4 -6.91 -21.55 16.39
N SER A 5 -8.04 -21.93 15.79
CA SER A 5 -8.13 -23.04 14.83
C SER A 5 -7.19 -22.80 13.63
N GLU A 6 -6.62 -23.87 13.04
CA GLU A 6 -5.80 -23.78 11.83
C GLU A 6 -6.57 -23.14 10.64
N GLU A 7 -7.89 -23.28 10.64
CA GLU A 7 -8.81 -22.64 9.68
C GLU A 7 -8.89 -21.13 9.89
N GLU A 8 -8.97 -20.68 11.14
CA GLU A 8 -8.98 -19.26 11.51
C GLU A 8 -7.63 -18.59 11.24
N LYS A 9 -6.51 -19.30 11.48
CA LYS A 9 -5.17 -18.83 11.09
C LYS A 9 -5.03 -18.70 9.58
N SER A 10 -5.48 -19.71 8.82
CA SER A 10 -5.42 -19.69 7.36
C SER A 10 -6.26 -18.56 6.77
N HIS A 11 -7.44 -18.29 7.35
CA HIS A 11 -8.25 -17.14 6.97
C HIS A 11 -7.54 -15.82 7.29
N GLN A 12 -7.00 -15.63 8.49
CA GLN A 12 -6.25 -14.42 8.85
C GLN A 12 -5.04 -14.19 7.93
N ILE A 13 -4.31 -15.25 7.58
CA ILE A 13 -3.17 -15.18 6.66
C ILE A 13 -3.64 -14.74 5.26
N LYS A 14 -4.70 -15.35 4.72
CA LYS A 14 -5.26 -14.96 3.41
C LYS A 14 -5.72 -13.50 3.40
N THR A 15 -6.44 -13.07 4.44
CA THR A 15 -6.93 -11.70 4.55
C THR A 15 -5.78 -10.70 4.68
N SER A 16 -4.70 -11.05 5.40
CA SER A 16 -3.48 -10.23 5.47
C SER A 16 -2.84 -10.05 4.10
N PHE A 17 -2.72 -11.13 3.31
CA PHE A 17 -2.15 -11.05 1.96
C PHE A 17 -3.04 -10.30 0.97
N GLU A 18 -4.37 -10.39 1.10
CA GLU A 18 -5.30 -9.62 0.27
C GLU A 18 -5.18 -8.12 0.54
N VAL A 19 -5.08 -7.70 1.81
CA VAL A 19 -4.84 -6.29 2.18
C VAL A 19 -3.51 -5.80 1.62
N ASP A 20 -2.46 -6.61 1.69
CA ASP A 20 -1.17 -6.28 1.09
C ASP A 20 -1.27 -6.12 -0.43
N SER A 21 -2.03 -6.97 -1.11
CA SER A 21 -2.22 -6.87 -2.57
C SER A 21 -2.96 -5.60 -2.99
N ILE A 22 -4.00 -5.21 -2.24
CA ILE A 22 -4.78 -3.99 -2.49
C ILE A 22 -3.90 -2.76 -2.25
N TYR A 23 -3.11 -2.79 -1.18
CA TYR A 23 -2.19 -1.71 -0.85
C TYR A 23 -1.10 -1.55 -1.92
N LEU A 24 -0.51 -2.65 -2.39
CA LEU A 24 0.49 -2.63 -3.45
C LEU A 24 -0.08 -2.10 -4.77
N GLN A 25 -1.29 -2.51 -5.14
CA GLN A 25 -1.97 -1.96 -6.32
C GLN A 25 -2.26 -0.45 -6.20
N ALA A 26 -2.63 0.01 -5.00
CA ALA A 26 -2.86 1.42 -4.75
C ALA A 26 -1.56 2.24 -4.84
N LEU A 27 -0.43 1.67 -4.39
CA LEU A 27 0.89 2.28 -4.57
C LEU A 27 1.30 2.37 -6.04
N GLU A 28 1.08 1.32 -6.83
CA GLU A 28 1.42 1.34 -8.25
C GLU A 28 0.59 2.36 -9.02
N LYS A 29 -0.73 2.41 -8.77
CA LYS A 29 -1.59 3.45 -9.35
C LYS A 29 -1.14 4.86 -8.98
N LEU A 30 -0.77 5.07 -7.72
CA LEU A 30 -0.27 6.37 -7.27
C LEU A 30 1.03 6.75 -8.00
N ARG A 31 1.91 5.78 -8.23
CA ARG A 31 3.15 5.97 -8.99
C ARG A 31 2.86 6.35 -10.43
N GLU A 32 1.94 5.65 -11.09
CA GLU A 32 1.50 5.95 -12.46
C GLU A 32 0.86 7.33 -12.55
N GLU A 33 -0.01 7.71 -11.61
CA GLU A 33 -0.65 9.04 -11.57
C GLU A 33 0.37 10.18 -11.45
N LEU A 34 1.38 10.04 -10.59
CA LEU A 34 2.42 11.06 -10.46
C LEU A 34 3.32 11.11 -11.70
N THR A 35 3.66 9.96 -12.27
CA THR A 35 4.44 9.89 -13.51
C THR A 35 3.68 10.53 -14.67
N GLY A 36 2.36 10.29 -14.77
CA GLY A 36 1.48 10.90 -15.76
C GLY A 36 1.31 12.42 -15.60
N GLN A 37 1.56 12.96 -14.40
CA GLN A 37 1.64 14.40 -14.13
C GLN A 37 3.02 15.01 -14.45
N GLY A 38 3.95 14.21 -14.97
CA GLY A 38 5.32 14.64 -15.27
C GLY A 38 6.22 14.73 -14.03
N ILE A 39 5.82 14.11 -12.91
CA ILE A 39 6.65 14.08 -11.70
C ILE A 39 7.65 12.94 -11.83
N ASP A 40 8.92 13.30 -11.98
CA ASP A 40 10.02 12.36 -11.87
C ASP A 40 10.21 11.93 -10.40
N ILE A 41 9.66 10.78 -10.06
CA ILE A 41 9.74 10.15 -8.73
C ILE A 41 11.16 9.73 -8.31
N ASP A 42 12.10 9.62 -9.25
CA ASP A 42 13.50 9.33 -8.96
C ASP A 42 14.30 10.61 -8.64
N SER A 43 13.75 11.78 -8.99
CA SER A 43 14.28 13.07 -8.54
C SER A 43 14.08 13.27 -7.03
N GLY A 44 14.95 14.06 -6.40
CA GLY A 44 14.86 14.36 -4.96
C GLY A 44 13.53 15.02 -4.55
N GLU A 45 12.92 15.83 -5.42
CA GLU A 45 11.64 16.51 -5.13
C GLU A 45 10.42 15.63 -5.47
N GLY A 46 10.49 14.85 -6.54
CA GLY A 46 9.47 13.86 -6.85
C GLY A 46 9.39 12.77 -5.80
N ARG A 47 10.53 12.33 -5.25
CA ARG A 47 10.56 11.36 -4.14
C ARG A 47 9.87 11.88 -2.88
N LYS A 48 10.07 13.16 -2.52
CA LYS A 48 9.33 13.79 -1.41
C LYS A 48 7.83 13.86 -1.68
N THR A 49 7.46 14.16 -2.91
CA THR A 49 6.05 14.24 -3.35
C THR A 49 5.39 12.87 -3.28
N PHE A 50 6.05 11.83 -3.76
CA PHE A 50 5.60 10.44 -3.63
C PHE A 50 5.45 10.03 -2.16
N ILE A 51 6.44 10.29 -1.30
CA ILE A 51 6.35 9.99 0.14
C ILE A 51 5.16 10.70 0.80
N ARG A 52 4.90 11.96 0.46
CA ARG A 52 3.72 12.70 0.97
C ARG A 52 2.41 12.07 0.48
N ALA A 53 2.35 11.64 -0.76
CA ALA A 53 1.17 11.00 -1.33
C ALA A 53 0.92 9.62 -0.71
N VAL A 54 1.96 8.81 -0.51
CA VAL A 54 1.88 7.53 0.22
C VAL A 54 1.40 7.76 1.66
N ARG A 55 1.91 8.76 2.37
CA ARG A 55 1.41 9.09 3.73
C ARG A 55 -0.08 9.46 3.74
N LYS A 56 -0.59 10.12 2.70
CA LYS A 56 -2.03 10.39 2.56
C LYS A 56 -2.82 9.12 2.24
N LEU A 57 -2.26 8.23 1.42
CA LEU A 57 -2.86 6.94 1.10
C LEU A 57 -2.98 6.07 2.36
N ASN A 58 -1.92 5.96 3.17
CA ASN A 58 -1.91 5.14 4.38
C ASN A 58 -2.94 5.59 5.42
N LYS A 59 -3.24 6.89 5.50
CA LYS A 59 -4.30 7.43 6.36
C LYS A 59 -5.71 6.95 5.98
N ARG A 60 -5.91 6.39 4.79
CA ARG A 60 -7.21 5.84 4.35
C ARG A 60 -7.41 4.38 4.74
N PHE A 61 -6.33 3.70 5.16
CA PHE A 61 -6.34 2.29 5.55
C PHE A 61 -6.21 2.09 7.07
N ILE A 62 -6.05 3.17 7.85
CA ILE A 62 -5.93 3.18 9.33
C ILE A 62 -7.17 3.84 9.93
#